data_AF-D5W6C3-F1
#
_entry.id   AF-D5W6C3-F1
#
_cell.length_a   1.000
_cell.length_b   1.000
_cell.length_c   1.000
_cell.angle_alpha   90.00
_cell.angle_beta   90.00
_cell.angle_gamma   90.00
#
_symmetry.space_group_name_H-M   'P 1'
#
loop_
_entity.id
_entity.type
_entity.pdbx_description
1 polymer ?
#
loop_
_entity_poly.entity_id
_entity_poly.type
_entity_poly.pdbx_seq_one_letter_code
_entity_poly.pdbx_strand_id
1 'polypeptide(L)'
;MTYAEADTEFFALIEKHMPQLTGTLGKTKFPNTYRAMLTFVIKINSLKTAMFDMVDSNNPYAFKLLFRCFSEHYLRFTYVFVRFASEKTDTAGDDYYSFCGAAEAMDYVSAVKAAEALLGNTLVGDMRNALTQLYPRTERMSARQIEAESGKFKYRAILRFLAETAPGMIAKGQPFLAQIVPAYALLSSFVHGGPYAEMEMSDFAKAEALEGCVQDADLVCLMAASVFAFTAAAISREVHDCRPVASELFAWIKRYSDR
;
A
#
# COMPACT_ATOMS: atom_id res chain seq x y z
N MET A 1 -5.89 25.24 5.80
CA MET A 1 -5.03 24.17 6.33
C MET A 1 -4.09 23.73 5.23
N THR A 2 -2.78 23.89 5.40
CA THR A 2 -1.77 23.36 4.47
C THR A 2 -1.63 21.84 4.61
N TYR A 3 -0.98 21.15 3.67
CA TYR A 3 -0.70 19.72 3.82
C TYR A 3 0.16 19.42 5.07
N ALA A 4 1.07 20.33 5.44
CA ALA A 4 1.95 20.18 6.60
C ALA A 4 1.21 20.34 7.93
N GLU A 5 0.29 21.30 8.03
CA GLU A 5 -0.61 21.44 9.19
C GLU A 5 -1.51 20.21 9.32
N ALA A 6 -2.09 19.77 8.20
CA ALA A 6 -2.91 18.56 8.15
C ALA A 6 -2.11 17.32 8.56
N ASP A 7 -0.86 17.21 8.13
CA ASP A 7 0.02 16.10 8.47
C ASP A 7 0.27 16.00 9.97
N THR A 8 0.54 17.14 10.60
CA THR A 8 0.76 17.24 12.05
C THR A 8 -0.48 16.77 12.82
N GLU A 9 -1.67 17.27 12.45
CA GLU A 9 -2.93 16.84 13.07
C GLU A 9 -3.18 15.34 12.86
N PHE A 10 -2.95 14.84 11.64
CA PHE A 10 -3.18 13.44 11.31
C PHE A 10 -2.19 12.51 12.02
N PHE A 11 -0.93 12.91 12.13
CA PHE A 11 0.08 12.17 12.86
C PHE A 11 -0.28 12.04 14.35
N ALA A 12 -0.78 13.11 14.97
CA ALA A 12 -1.27 13.05 16.35
C ALA A 12 -2.44 12.06 16.52
N LEU A 13 -3.33 11.94 15.52
CA LEU A 13 -4.39 10.92 15.53
C LEU A 13 -3.83 9.50 15.45
N ILE A 14 -2.78 9.28 14.66
CA ILE A 14 -2.08 7.98 14.59
C ILE A 14 -1.46 7.63 15.93
N GLU A 15 -0.68 8.53 16.53
CA GLU A 15 -0.04 8.30 17.83
C GLU A 15 -1.05 7.98 18.93
N LYS A 16 -2.15 8.74 18.95
CA LYS A 16 -3.24 8.56 19.92
C LYS A 16 -3.91 7.19 19.80
N HIS A 17 -4.21 6.75 18.57
CA HIS A 17 -5.14 5.63 18.34
C HIS A 17 -4.49 4.31 17.92
N MET A 18 -3.28 4.35 17.35
CA MET A 18 -2.57 3.14 16.90
C MET A 18 -2.35 2.11 18.04
N PRO A 19 -1.97 2.50 19.28
CA PRO A 19 -1.83 1.54 20.37
C PRO A 19 -3.14 0.79 20.70
N GLN A 20 -4.27 1.50 20.68
CA GLN A 20 -5.58 0.90 20.92
C GLN A 20 -5.92 -0.13 19.84
N LEU A 21 -5.73 0.23 18.56
CA LEU A 21 -6.07 -0.65 17.43
C LEU A 21 -5.14 -1.86 17.34
N THR A 22 -3.83 -1.68 17.55
CA THR A 22 -2.86 -2.80 17.56
C THR A 22 -3.09 -3.75 18.74
N GLY A 23 -3.54 -3.24 19.89
CA GLY A 23 -3.96 -4.03 21.04
C GLY A 23 -5.14 -4.97 20.78
N THR A 24 -5.85 -4.83 19.66
CA THR A 24 -6.96 -5.73 19.28
C THR A 24 -6.48 -7.03 18.60
N LEU A 25 -5.25 -7.08 18.08
CA LEU A 25 -4.76 -8.21 17.28
C LEU A 25 -4.77 -9.55 18.02
N GLY A 26 -4.54 -9.53 19.33
CA GLY A 26 -4.58 -10.74 20.16
C GLY A 26 -5.98 -11.23 20.54
N LYS A 27 -7.04 -10.49 20.16
CA LYS A 27 -8.43 -10.73 20.61
C LYS A 27 -9.42 -10.90 19.45
N THR A 28 -9.02 -10.56 18.24
CA THR A 28 -9.87 -10.60 17.04
C THR A 28 -9.96 -12.00 16.43
N LYS A 29 -11.08 -12.27 15.75
CA LYS A 29 -11.26 -13.42 14.85
C LYS A 29 -10.55 -13.26 13.50
N PHE A 30 -10.01 -12.07 13.19
CA PHE A 30 -9.37 -11.73 11.91
C PHE A 30 -7.94 -11.21 12.08
N PRO A 31 -7.07 -11.95 12.81
CA PRO A 31 -5.75 -11.46 13.18
C PRO A 31 -4.86 -11.13 11.98
N ASN A 32 -4.87 -11.91 10.90
CA ASN A 32 -3.99 -11.68 9.76
C ASN A 32 -4.44 -10.50 8.92
N THR A 33 -5.75 -10.33 8.74
CA THR A 33 -6.32 -9.24 7.96
C THR A 33 -6.12 -7.92 8.69
N TYR A 34 -6.42 -7.85 9.98
CA TYR A 34 -6.16 -6.64 10.77
C TYR A 34 -4.67 -6.34 10.88
N ARG A 35 -3.82 -7.36 11.01
CA ARG A 35 -2.36 -7.18 10.97
C ARG A 35 -1.91 -6.60 9.63
N ALA A 36 -2.41 -7.11 8.50
CA ALA A 36 -2.09 -6.59 7.17
C ALA A 36 -2.54 -5.13 7.03
N MET A 37 -3.77 -4.81 7.42
CA MET A 37 -4.32 -3.45 7.35
C MET A 37 -3.53 -2.46 8.22
N LEU A 38 -3.25 -2.79 9.49
CA LEU A 38 -2.44 -1.95 10.37
C LEU A 38 -1.00 -1.79 9.84
N THR A 39 -0.43 -2.84 9.28
CA THR A 39 0.89 -2.77 8.62
C THR A 39 0.87 -1.81 7.42
N PHE A 40 -0.22 -1.78 6.65
CA PHE A 40 -0.39 -0.80 5.58
C PHE A 40 -0.51 0.63 6.11
N VAL A 41 -1.18 0.86 7.24
CA VAL A 41 -1.19 2.18 7.89
C VAL A 41 0.24 2.65 8.16
N ILE A 42 1.08 1.79 8.74
CA ILE A 42 2.48 2.13 9.03
C ILE A 42 3.25 2.41 7.74
N LYS A 43 3.24 1.47 6.78
CA LYS A 43 3.99 1.59 5.52
C LYS A 43 3.61 2.84 4.72
N ILE A 44 2.30 3.12 4.62
CA ILE A 44 1.78 4.27 3.87
C ILE A 44 2.15 5.58 4.56
N ASN A 45 2.10 5.65 5.89
CA ASN A 45 2.54 6.84 6.60
C ASN A 45 4.05 7.08 6.48
N SER A 46 4.88 6.04 6.55
CA SER A 46 6.32 6.18 6.31
C SER A 46 6.64 6.69 4.91
N LEU A 47 5.94 6.19 3.88
CA LEU A 47 6.08 6.67 2.50
C LEU A 47 5.60 8.12 2.35
N LYS A 48 4.47 8.49 2.97
CA LYS A 48 3.97 9.87 3.00
C LYS A 48 5.00 10.82 3.59
N THR A 49 5.55 10.51 4.77
CA THR A 49 6.58 11.34 5.41
C THR A 49 7.79 11.52 4.48
N ALA A 50 8.30 10.42 3.91
CA ALA A 50 9.41 10.49 2.97
C ALA A 50 9.08 11.34 1.73
N MET A 51 7.84 11.29 1.23
CA MET A 51 7.40 12.13 0.13
C MET A 51 7.37 13.62 0.51
N PHE A 52 6.93 13.97 1.72
CA PHE A 52 6.94 15.36 2.19
C PHE A 52 8.36 15.89 2.34
N ASP A 53 9.29 15.07 2.84
CA ASP A 53 10.72 15.42 2.86
C ASP A 53 11.26 15.71 1.45
N MET A 54 10.74 15.04 0.41
CA MET A 54 11.13 15.31 -0.98
C MET A 54 10.55 16.63 -1.51
N VAL A 55 9.40 17.07 -1.01
CA VAL A 55 8.87 18.41 -1.31
C VAL A 55 9.77 19.46 -0.66
N ASP A 56 10.06 19.29 0.63
CA ASP A 56 10.86 20.25 1.42
C ASP A 56 12.31 20.37 0.92
N SER A 57 12.85 19.30 0.34
CA SER A 57 14.19 19.26 -0.26
C SER A 57 14.24 19.58 -1.76
N ASN A 58 13.12 20.01 -2.36
CA ASN A 58 13.00 20.32 -3.79
C ASN A 58 13.42 19.17 -4.71
N ASN A 59 12.99 17.93 -4.40
CA ASN A 59 13.34 16.72 -5.14
C ASN A 59 12.13 16.06 -5.81
N PRO A 60 11.59 16.65 -6.90
CA PRO A 60 10.41 16.13 -7.58
C PRO A 60 10.63 14.73 -8.17
N TYR A 61 11.86 14.40 -8.61
CA TYR A 61 12.17 13.06 -9.12
C TYR A 61 11.94 11.97 -8.07
N ALA A 62 12.53 12.15 -6.88
CA ALA A 62 12.37 11.20 -5.79
C ALA A 62 10.93 11.18 -5.25
N PHE A 63 10.24 12.33 -5.23
CA PHE A 63 8.82 12.38 -4.91
C PHE A 63 8.01 11.45 -5.83
N LYS A 64 8.19 11.56 -7.16
CA LYS A 64 7.45 10.75 -8.15
C LYS A 64 7.78 9.25 -8.02
N LEU A 65 9.03 8.90 -7.74
CA LEU A 65 9.42 7.52 -7.41
C LEU A 65 8.67 6.97 -6.19
N LEU A 66 8.66 7.72 -5.10
CA LEU A 66 7.97 7.34 -3.88
C LEU A 66 6.46 7.28 -4.08
N PHE A 67 5.89 8.20 -4.86
CA PHE A 67 4.46 8.24 -5.14
C PHE A 67 3.99 6.98 -5.90
N ARG A 68 4.85 6.45 -6.77
CA ARG A 68 4.60 5.19 -7.47
C ARG A 68 4.47 4.01 -6.51
N CYS A 69 5.37 3.93 -5.54
CA CYS A 69 5.39 2.92 -4.49
C CYS A 69 4.21 3.09 -3.53
N PHE A 70 3.94 4.33 -3.11
CA PHE A 70 2.80 4.71 -2.28
C PHE A 70 1.47 4.25 -2.89
N SER A 71 1.28 4.48 -4.19
CA SER A 71 0.09 4.04 -4.93
C SER A 71 -0.07 2.51 -4.94
N GLU A 72 1.01 1.74 -5.03
CA GLU A 72 0.96 0.27 -4.93
C GLU A 72 0.52 -0.20 -3.55
N HIS A 73 1.08 0.41 -2.51
CA HIS A 73 0.71 0.08 -1.13
C HIS A 73 -0.76 0.41 -0.87
N TYR A 74 -1.21 1.58 -1.32
CA TYR A 74 -2.61 1.99 -1.21
C TYR A 74 -3.56 1.03 -1.93
N LEU A 75 -3.23 0.60 -3.15
CA LEU A 75 -4.07 -0.32 -3.91
C LEU A 75 -4.10 -1.72 -3.29
N ARG A 76 -2.97 -2.22 -2.79
CA ARG A 76 -2.91 -3.49 -2.05
C ARG A 76 -3.75 -3.43 -0.77
N PHE A 77 -3.67 -2.34 -0.01
CA PHE A 77 -4.55 -2.10 1.12
C PHE A 77 -6.02 -2.14 0.70
N THR A 78 -6.38 -1.39 -0.34
CA THR A 78 -7.75 -1.29 -0.84
C THR A 78 -8.30 -2.66 -1.24
N TYR A 79 -7.48 -3.47 -1.91
CA TYR A 79 -7.83 -4.86 -2.24
C TYR A 79 -8.14 -5.70 -0.99
N VAL A 80 -7.25 -5.66 0.02
CA VAL A 80 -7.45 -6.38 1.29
C VAL A 80 -8.72 -5.89 1.99
N PHE A 81 -8.93 -4.58 2.08
CA PHE A 81 -10.11 -3.98 2.71
C PHE A 81 -11.41 -4.39 2.01
N VAL A 82 -11.48 -4.29 0.68
CA VAL A 82 -12.70 -4.63 -0.08
C VAL A 82 -13.01 -6.12 0.03
N ARG A 83 -12.00 -7.00 -0.06
CA ARG A 83 -12.18 -8.43 0.19
C ARG A 83 -12.68 -8.72 1.60
N PHE A 84 -12.09 -8.09 2.62
CA PHE A 84 -12.55 -8.26 3.99
C PHE A 84 -13.98 -7.75 4.19
N ALA A 85 -14.33 -6.62 3.58
CA ALA A 85 -15.66 -6.03 3.69
C ALA A 85 -16.74 -6.97 3.13
N SER A 86 -16.46 -7.66 2.01
CA SER A 86 -17.36 -8.61 1.37
C SER A 86 -17.35 -9.99 2.04
N GLU A 87 -16.17 -10.60 2.21
CA GLU A 87 -16.01 -11.99 2.68
C GLU A 87 -16.21 -12.12 4.18
N LYS A 88 -15.79 -11.11 4.97
CA LYS A 88 -15.84 -11.11 6.44
C LYS A 88 -15.12 -12.31 7.06
N THR A 89 -14.01 -12.73 6.43
CA THR A 89 -13.12 -13.80 6.88
C THR A 89 -11.70 -13.28 7.00
N ASP A 90 -10.80 -14.05 7.63
CA ASP A 90 -9.38 -13.70 7.71
C ASP A 90 -8.59 -14.00 6.40
N THR A 91 -9.29 -14.52 5.38
CA THR A 91 -8.70 -15.03 4.15
C THR A 91 -7.92 -13.97 3.37
N ALA A 92 -8.38 -12.72 3.38
CA ALA A 92 -7.67 -11.63 2.70
C ALA A 92 -6.26 -11.41 3.26
N GLY A 93 -6.11 -11.43 4.59
CA GLY A 93 -4.83 -11.37 5.28
C GLY A 93 -4.00 -12.64 5.11
N ASP A 94 -4.63 -13.81 5.22
CA ASP A 94 -3.94 -15.10 5.04
C ASP A 94 -3.34 -15.23 3.64
N ASP A 95 -4.09 -14.87 2.61
CA ASP A 95 -3.64 -14.92 1.22
C ASP A 95 -2.50 -13.92 0.97
N TYR A 96 -2.58 -12.72 1.56
CA TYR A 96 -1.52 -11.71 1.46
C TYR A 96 -0.21 -12.23 2.03
N TYR A 97 -0.20 -12.70 3.28
CA TYR A 97 1.03 -13.18 3.92
C TYR A 97 1.53 -14.49 3.31
N SER A 98 0.63 -15.40 2.91
CA SER A 98 1.03 -16.69 2.38
C SER A 98 1.58 -16.57 0.96
N PHE A 99 0.84 -15.93 0.05
CA PHE A 99 1.18 -15.96 -1.37
C PHE A 99 2.11 -14.82 -1.78
N CYS A 100 1.93 -13.60 -1.25
CA CYS A 100 2.90 -12.53 -1.52
C CYS A 100 4.24 -12.85 -0.84
N GLY A 101 4.22 -13.29 0.42
CA GLY A 101 5.44 -13.67 1.14
C GLY A 101 6.19 -14.82 0.46
N ALA A 102 5.47 -15.86 0.01
CA ALA A 102 6.09 -16.96 -0.72
C ALA A 102 6.67 -16.51 -2.07
N ALA A 103 5.95 -15.69 -2.83
CA ALA A 103 6.45 -15.17 -4.11
C ALA A 103 7.71 -14.31 -3.91
N GLU A 104 7.73 -13.42 -2.91
CA GLU A 104 8.91 -12.61 -2.58
C GLU A 104 10.10 -13.47 -2.16
N ALA A 105 9.87 -14.52 -1.35
CA ALA A 105 10.91 -15.46 -0.95
C ALA A 105 11.46 -16.25 -2.15
N MET A 106 10.59 -16.66 -3.09
CA MET A 106 10.99 -17.34 -4.32
C MET A 106 11.83 -16.45 -5.25
N ASP A 107 11.46 -15.17 -5.38
CA ASP A 107 12.20 -14.20 -6.19
C ASP A 107 13.60 -13.95 -5.59
N TYR A 108 13.67 -13.77 -4.26
CA TYR A 108 14.94 -13.61 -3.54
C TYR A 108 15.86 -14.82 -3.73
N VAL A 109 15.31 -16.03 -3.52
CA VAL A 109 16.02 -17.29 -3.74
C VAL A 109 16.54 -17.40 -5.17
N SER A 110 15.72 -17.06 -6.16
CA SER A 110 16.11 -17.11 -7.57
C SER A 110 17.25 -16.13 -7.86
N ALA A 111 17.20 -14.92 -7.28
CA ALA A 111 18.25 -13.92 -7.44
C ALA A 111 19.58 -14.37 -6.81
N VAL A 112 19.55 -14.93 -5.59
CA VAL A 112 20.75 -15.46 -4.92
C VAL A 112 21.35 -16.61 -5.74
N LYS A 113 20.52 -17.55 -6.19
CA LYS A 113 20.99 -18.67 -7.02
C LYS A 113 21.65 -18.20 -8.31
N ALA A 114 21.09 -17.18 -8.97
CA ALA A 114 21.67 -16.58 -10.17
C ALA A 114 23.02 -15.92 -9.87
N ALA A 115 23.12 -15.17 -8.76
CA ALA A 115 24.36 -14.54 -8.33
C ALA A 115 25.46 -15.56 -8.01
N GLU A 116 25.15 -16.63 -7.27
CA GLU A 116 26.11 -17.70 -6.95
C GLU A 116 26.59 -18.42 -8.21
N ALA A 117 25.69 -18.68 -9.16
CA ALA A 117 26.05 -19.30 -10.43
C ALA A 117 27.04 -18.44 -11.25
N LEU A 118 26.88 -17.11 -11.23
CA LEU A 118 27.83 -16.19 -11.86
C LEU A 118 29.22 -16.24 -11.21
N LEU A 119 29.29 -16.58 -9.92
CA LEU A 119 30.54 -16.75 -9.17
C LEU A 119 31.12 -18.18 -9.29
N GLY A 120 30.46 -19.08 -10.03
CA GLY A 120 30.86 -20.47 -10.16
C GLY A 120 30.50 -21.36 -8.96
N ASN A 121 29.72 -20.84 -8.01
CA ASN A 121 29.25 -21.58 -6.85
C ASN A 121 27.96 -22.35 -7.17
N THR A 122 27.75 -23.47 -6.47
CA THR A 122 26.47 -24.18 -6.49
C THR A 122 25.79 -24.05 -5.14
N LEU A 123 24.62 -23.42 -5.12
CA LEU A 123 23.83 -23.33 -3.92
C LEU A 123 23.26 -24.72 -3.56
N VAL A 124 23.69 -25.29 -2.42
CA VAL A 124 23.20 -26.56 -1.90
C VAL A 124 22.26 -26.26 -0.73
N GLY A 125 20.96 -26.18 -1.00
CA GLY A 125 19.94 -25.99 0.02
C GLY A 125 18.57 -26.44 -0.48
N ASP A 126 17.79 -27.10 0.38
CA ASP A 126 16.40 -27.45 0.08
C ASP A 126 15.50 -26.23 0.28
N MET A 127 15.55 -25.34 -0.72
CA MET A 127 14.79 -24.09 -0.70
C MET A 127 13.29 -24.32 -0.73
N ARG A 128 12.85 -25.46 -1.27
CA ARG A 128 11.43 -25.83 -1.28
C ARG A 128 10.95 -26.17 0.12
N ASN A 129 11.73 -26.92 0.88
CA ASN A 129 11.42 -27.21 2.28
C ASN A 129 11.41 -25.92 3.13
N ALA A 130 12.41 -25.04 2.98
CA ALA A 130 12.43 -23.76 3.68
C ALA A 130 11.20 -22.88 3.35
N LEU A 131 10.82 -22.79 2.06
CA LEU A 131 9.63 -22.06 1.63
C LEU A 131 8.35 -22.65 2.26
N THR A 132 8.25 -23.97 2.31
CA THR A 132 7.08 -24.68 2.85
C THR A 132 6.96 -24.51 4.37
N GLN A 133 8.07 -24.44 5.10
CA GLN A 133 8.07 -24.17 6.54
C GLN A 133 7.60 -22.75 6.86
N LEU A 134 8.03 -21.76 6.06
CA LEU A 134 7.62 -20.37 6.25
C LEU A 134 6.19 -20.10 5.75
N TYR A 135 5.76 -20.79 4.69
CA TYR A 135 4.46 -20.60 4.06
C TYR A 135 3.75 -21.95 3.85
N PRO A 136 3.20 -22.58 4.90
CA PRO A 136 2.63 -23.93 4.82
C PRO A 136 1.52 -24.09 3.77
N ARG A 137 0.75 -23.03 3.47
CA ARG A 137 -0.30 -23.04 2.44
C ARG A 137 0.25 -23.25 1.03
N THR A 138 1.56 -23.17 0.80
CA THR A 138 2.18 -23.37 -0.52
C THR A 138 2.77 -24.76 -0.73
N GLU A 139 2.72 -25.67 0.25
CA GLU A 139 3.37 -27.00 0.19
C GLU A 139 3.09 -27.76 -1.12
N ARG A 140 1.81 -27.77 -1.53
CA ARG A 140 1.31 -28.50 -2.70
C ARG A 140 1.16 -27.63 -3.95
N MET A 141 1.62 -26.39 -3.90
CA MET A 141 1.51 -25.46 -5.02
C MET A 141 2.79 -25.47 -5.85
N SER A 142 2.61 -25.39 -7.17
CA SER A 142 3.70 -25.07 -8.10
C SER A 142 4.05 -23.58 -8.03
N ALA A 143 5.27 -23.24 -8.46
CA ALA A 143 5.71 -21.85 -8.62
C ALA A 143 4.69 -21.00 -9.38
N ARG A 144 4.16 -21.53 -10.48
CA ARG A 144 3.14 -20.86 -11.30
C ARG A 144 1.82 -20.61 -10.55
N GLN A 145 1.41 -21.53 -9.68
CA GLN A 145 0.21 -21.34 -8.86
C GLN A 145 0.45 -20.27 -7.79
N ILE A 146 1.61 -20.26 -7.15
CA ILE A 146 1.98 -19.22 -6.18
C ILE A 146 2.02 -17.85 -6.88
N GLU A 147 2.62 -17.77 -8.06
CA GLU A 147 2.64 -16.53 -8.85
C GLU A 147 1.25 -16.09 -9.30
N ALA A 148 0.36 -17.01 -9.66
CA ALA A 148 -1.02 -16.68 -10.00
C ALA A 148 -1.79 -16.11 -8.79
N GLU A 149 -1.62 -16.70 -7.61
CA GLU A 149 -2.25 -16.23 -6.37
C GLU A 149 -1.68 -14.89 -5.89
N SER A 150 -0.35 -14.74 -5.87
CA SER A 150 0.30 -13.47 -5.53
C SER A 150 0.01 -12.39 -6.59
N GLY A 151 -0.19 -12.81 -7.85
CA GLY A 151 -0.57 -11.97 -8.98
C GLY A 151 -1.88 -11.22 -8.77
N LYS A 152 -2.78 -11.70 -7.90
CA LYS A 152 -4.03 -10.99 -7.54
C LYS A 152 -3.76 -9.66 -6.82
N PHE A 153 -2.61 -9.54 -6.15
CA PHE A 153 -2.16 -8.33 -5.46
C PHE A 153 -1.33 -7.39 -6.36
N LYS A 154 -1.19 -7.72 -7.66
CA LYS A 154 -0.58 -6.81 -8.64
C LYS A 154 -1.61 -5.79 -9.10
N TYR A 155 -1.15 -4.57 -9.36
CA TYR A 155 -1.95 -3.42 -9.77
C TYR A 155 -3.08 -3.73 -10.76
N ARG A 156 -2.76 -4.33 -11.91
CA ARG A 156 -3.77 -4.63 -12.96
C ARG A 156 -4.84 -5.62 -12.50
N ALA A 157 -4.50 -6.55 -11.61
CA ALA A 157 -5.48 -7.48 -11.05
C ALA A 157 -6.38 -6.78 -10.04
N ILE A 158 -5.80 -5.94 -9.19
CA ILE A 158 -6.57 -5.12 -8.22
C ILE A 158 -7.55 -4.20 -8.94
N LEU A 159 -7.14 -3.49 -9.99
CA LEU A 159 -8.05 -2.62 -10.74
C LEU A 159 -9.23 -3.36 -11.35
N ARG A 160 -8.98 -4.54 -11.95
CA ARG A 160 -10.05 -5.39 -12.50
C ARG A 160 -11.01 -5.85 -11.39
N PHE A 161 -10.46 -6.34 -10.29
CA PHE A 161 -11.24 -6.75 -9.12
C PHE A 161 -12.12 -5.60 -8.59
N LEU A 162 -11.56 -4.40 -8.43
CA LEU A 162 -12.29 -3.24 -7.92
C LEU A 162 -13.36 -2.75 -8.92
N ALA A 163 -13.09 -2.80 -10.23
CA ALA A 163 -14.07 -2.44 -11.24
C ALA A 163 -15.30 -3.37 -11.20
N GLU A 164 -15.09 -4.65 -10.88
CA GLU A 164 -16.15 -5.66 -10.76
C GLU A 164 -16.88 -5.60 -9.41
N THR A 165 -16.14 -5.46 -8.30
CA THR A 165 -16.66 -5.67 -6.94
C THR A 165 -17.07 -4.38 -6.24
N ALA A 166 -16.43 -3.26 -6.60
CA ALA A 166 -16.65 -1.96 -5.98
C ALA A 166 -16.62 -0.84 -7.04
N PRO A 167 -17.47 -0.88 -8.07
CA PRO A 167 -17.42 0.06 -9.20
C PRO A 167 -17.55 1.52 -8.76
N GLY A 168 -18.26 1.78 -7.65
CA GLY A 168 -18.36 3.11 -7.05
C GLY A 168 -17.02 3.70 -6.60
N MET A 169 -16.03 2.86 -6.29
CA MET A 169 -14.68 3.32 -5.92
C MET A 169 -13.87 3.81 -7.14
N ILE A 170 -14.20 3.38 -8.36
CA ILE A 170 -13.47 3.73 -9.61
C ILE A 170 -14.31 4.65 -10.53
N ALA A 171 -15.55 4.98 -10.14
CA ALA A 171 -16.47 5.76 -10.98
C ALA A 171 -15.94 7.18 -11.25
N LYS A 172 -16.23 7.72 -12.45
CA LYS A 172 -15.83 9.08 -12.88
C LYS A 172 -16.29 10.20 -11.93
N GLY A 173 -17.37 9.99 -11.18
CA GLY A 173 -17.88 10.91 -10.16
C GLY A 173 -17.23 10.77 -8.77
N GLN A 174 -16.34 9.80 -8.59
CA GLN A 174 -15.55 9.54 -7.38
C GLN A 174 -14.07 9.57 -7.79
N PRO A 175 -13.49 10.77 -7.98
CA PRO A 175 -12.26 10.98 -8.75
C PRO A 175 -11.00 10.32 -8.16
N PHE A 176 -11.07 9.83 -6.91
CA PHE A 176 -9.90 9.44 -6.13
C PHE A 176 -9.07 8.30 -6.74
N LEU A 177 -9.67 7.13 -7.01
CA LEU A 177 -8.96 6.03 -7.67
C LEU A 177 -8.82 6.24 -9.18
N ALA A 178 -9.72 7.01 -9.79
CA ALA A 178 -9.64 7.37 -11.21
C ALA A 178 -8.39 8.24 -11.51
N GLN A 179 -7.88 9.00 -10.53
CA GLN A 179 -6.63 9.77 -10.64
C GLN A 179 -5.38 8.91 -10.39
N ILE A 180 -5.46 7.90 -9.52
CA ILE A 180 -4.33 7.01 -9.21
C ILE A 180 -3.92 6.16 -10.42
N VAL A 181 -4.86 5.79 -11.29
CA VAL A 181 -4.59 4.89 -12.43
C VAL A 181 -3.70 5.54 -13.52
N PRO A 182 -4.00 6.76 -14.00
CA PRO A 182 -3.11 7.48 -14.91
C PRO A 182 -1.76 7.84 -14.26
N ALA A 183 -1.77 8.33 -13.02
CA ALA A 183 -0.56 8.62 -12.27
C ALA A 183 0.33 7.36 -12.17
N TYR A 184 -0.29 6.24 -11.80
CA TYR A 184 0.09 4.86 -12.07
C TYR A 184 1.13 4.70 -13.19
N ALA A 185 0.58 4.78 -14.39
CA ALA A 185 1.27 4.46 -15.62
C ALA A 185 2.40 5.45 -15.92
N LEU A 186 2.16 6.75 -15.71
CA LEU A 186 3.14 7.81 -15.93
C LEU A 186 4.35 7.65 -15.03
N LEU A 187 4.10 7.38 -13.74
CA LEU A 187 5.12 7.22 -12.72
C LEU A 187 5.99 5.96 -12.92
N SER A 188 5.56 5.01 -13.77
CA SER A 188 6.35 3.81 -14.07
C SER A 188 7.65 4.11 -14.79
N SER A 189 7.72 5.20 -15.57
CA SER A 189 8.96 5.57 -16.25
C SER A 189 10.04 6.00 -15.26
N PHE A 190 9.66 6.59 -14.13
CA PHE A 190 10.61 7.06 -13.12
C PHE A 190 11.31 5.88 -12.45
N VAL A 191 10.57 4.84 -12.07
CA VAL A 191 11.12 3.67 -11.37
C VAL A 191 12.18 2.94 -12.20
N HIS A 192 12.02 2.91 -13.52
CA HIS A 192 12.91 2.17 -14.41
C HIS A 192 13.96 3.04 -15.10
N GLY A 193 14.07 4.34 -14.76
CA GLY A 193 14.94 5.27 -15.48
C GLY A 193 14.61 5.33 -16.98
N GLY A 194 13.31 5.22 -17.32
CA GLY A 194 12.86 5.23 -18.70
C GLY A 194 12.98 6.61 -19.34
N PRO A 195 13.07 6.71 -20.68
CA PRO A 195 13.31 7.97 -21.38
C PRO A 195 12.27 9.08 -21.09
N TYR A 196 11.05 8.72 -20.72
CA TYR A 196 10.04 9.70 -20.34
C TYR A 196 10.37 10.44 -19.04
N ALA A 197 11.00 9.75 -18.08
CA ALA A 197 11.49 10.40 -16.86
C ALA A 197 12.60 11.41 -17.20
N GLU A 198 13.51 11.06 -18.12
CA GLU A 198 14.56 11.98 -18.59
C GLU A 198 13.97 13.24 -19.26
N MET A 199 12.88 13.08 -20.03
CA MET A 199 12.18 14.22 -20.65
C MET A 199 11.52 15.13 -19.59
N GLU A 200 10.90 14.58 -18.55
CA GLU A 200 10.32 15.42 -17.48
C GLU A 200 11.40 16.07 -16.59
N MET A 201 12.57 15.43 -16.44
CA MET A 201 13.66 15.97 -15.63
C MET A 201 14.19 17.32 -16.11
N SER A 202 14.08 17.64 -17.41
CA SER A 202 14.44 18.98 -17.91
C SER A 202 13.59 20.09 -17.30
N ASP A 203 12.39 19.75 -16.82
CA ASP A 203 11.43 20.67 -16.23
C ASP A 203 11.50 20.71 -14.70
N PHE A 204 12.30 19.85 -14.06
CA PHE A 204 12.39 19.79 -12.59
C PHE A 204 13.12 20.97 -11.96
N ALA A 205 13.86 21.75 -12.74
CA ALA A 205 14.40 23.03 -12.31
C ALA A 205 13.35 24.15 -12.29
N LYS A 206 12.15 23.91 -12.84
CA LYS A 206 11.06 24.89 -12.91
C LYS A 206 10.15 24.79 -11.67
N ALA A 207 9.58 25.91 -11.26
CA ALA A 207 8.75 25.98 -10.05
C ALA A 207 7.48 25.10 -10.15
N GLU A 208 6.96 24.94 -11.37
CA GLU A 208 5.76 24.18 -11.69
C GLU A 208 5.90 22.69 -11.34
N ALA A 209 7.11 22.13 -11.42
CA ALA A 209 7.36 20.75 -11.03
C ALA A 209 7.18 20.52 -9.53
N LEU A 210 7.59 21.51 -8.71
CA LEU A 210 7.41 21.49 -7.27
C LEU A 210 5.94 21.73 -6.90
N GLU A 211 5.27 22.67 -7.57
CA GLU A 211 3.84 22.91 -7.38
C GLU A 211 3.01 21.63 -7.63
N GLY A 212 3.35 20.86 -8.66
CA GLY A 212 2.71 19.56 -8.92
C GLY A 212 2.92 18.56 -7.78
N CYS A 213 4.10 18.55 -7.13
CA CYS A 213 4.35 17.69 -5.97
C CYS A 213 3.57 18.14 -4.73
N VAL A 214 3.40 19.46 -4.53
CA VAL A 214 2.55 20.01 -3.46
C VAL A 214 1.08 19.63 -3.66
N GLN A 215 0.58 19.67 -4.89
CA GLN A 215 -0.78 19.21 -5.21
C GLN A 215 -0.95 17.71 -4.94
N ASP A 216 0.03 16.89 -5.33
CA ASP A 216 0.03 15.46 -5.05
C ASP A 216 0.12 15.18 -3.53
N ALA A 217 0.81 16.03 -2.74
CA ALA A 217 0.94 15.87 -1.29
C ALA A 217 -0.42 15.91 -0.58
N ASP A 218 -1.36 16.72 -1.07
CA ASP A 218 -2.72 16.79 -0.55
C ASP A 218 -3.47 15.46 -0.73
N LEU A 219 -3.37 14.89 -1.93
CA LEU A 219 -3.92 13.59 -2.27
C LEU A 219 -3.30 12.49 -1.41
N VAL A 220 -1.98 12.50 -1.25
CA VAL A 220 -1.23 11.53 -0.42
C VAL A 220 -1.70 11.58 1.04
N CYS A 221 -1.95 12.77 1.58
CA CYS A 221 -2.48 12.93 2.93
C CYS A 221 -3.88 12.31 3.08
N LEU A 222 -4.79 12.57 2.14
CA LEU A 222 -6.13 11.94 2.10
C LEU A 222 -6.04 10.42 1.95
N MET A 223 -5.14 9.91 1.11
CA MET A 223 -4.92 8.48 0.92
C MET A 223 -4.48 7.82 2.22
N ALA A 224 -3.47 8.39 2.90
CA ALA A 224 -2.99 7.89 4.18
C ALA A 224 -4.08 7.90 5.27
N ALA A 225 -4.85 8.99 5.35
CA ALA A 225 -5.96 9.10 6.29
C ALA A 225 -7.07 8.09 6.01
N SER A 226 -7.44 7.87 4.75
CA SER A 226 -8.46 6.90 4.38
C SER A 226 -8.06 5.46 4.75
N VAL A 227 -6.77 5.10 4.58
CA VAL A 227 -6.25 3.80 5.01
C VAL A 227 -6.45 3.60 6.51
N PHE A 228 -6.14 4.63 7.30
CA PHE A 228 -6.30 4.55 8.74
C PHE A 228 -7.77 4.51 9.18
N ALA A 229 -8.61 5.37 8.59
CA ALA A 229 -10.04 5.42 8.85
C ALA A 229 -10.73 4.09 8.51
N PHE A 230 -10.44 3.51 7.35
CA PHE A 230 -11.01 2.22 6.95
C PHE A 230 -10.48 1.05 7.78
N THR A 231 -9.23 1.11 8.24
CA THR A 231 -8.69 0.14 9.20
C THR A 231 -9.43 0.21 10.55
N ALA A 232 -9.57 1.42 11.10
CA ALA A 232 -10.32 1.62 12.34
C ALA A 232 -11.79 1.20 12.18
N ALA A 233 -12.43 1.53 11.05
CA ALA A 233 -13.79 1.12 10.75
C ALA A 233 -13.94 -0.40 10.68
N ALA A 234 -13.03 -1.10 10.00
CA ALA A 234 -13.03 -2.56 9.91
C ALA A 234 -12.93 -3.20 11.31
N ILE A 235 -11.97 -2.76 12.12
CA ILE A 235 -11.77 -3.25 13.50
C ILE A 235 -13.01 -2.97 14.37
N SER A 236 -13.62 -1.78 14.24
CA SER A 236 -14.76 -1.37 15.06
C SER A 236 -16.03 -2.22 14.90
N ARG A 237 -16.11 -2.99 13.81
CA ARG A 237 -17.20 -3.95 13.54
C ARG A 237 -17.20 -5.09 14.56
N GLU A 238 -16.02 -5.48 15.03
CA GLU A 238 -15.85 -6.53 16.05
C GLU A 238 -15.58 -5.93 17.43
N VAL A 239 -14.72 -4.90 17.50
CA VAL A 239 -14.31 -4.26 18.76
C VAL A 239 -14.99 -2.91 18.87
N HIS A 240 -16.19 -2.88 19.47
CA HIS A 240 -17.04 -1.68 19.47
C HIS A 240 -16.41 -0.46 20.15
N ASP A 241 -15.48 -0.66 21.09
CA ASP A 241 -14.73 0.41 21.74
C ASP A 241 -13.84 1.21 20.75
N CYS A 242 -13.59 0.67 19.56
CA CYS A 242 -12.87 1.36 18.49
C CYS A 242 -13.77 2.21 17.57
N ARG A 243 -15.10 2.21 17.74
CA ARG A 243 -16.01 3.03 16.92
C ARG A 243 -15.73 4.55 17.00
N PRO A 244 -15.40 5.13 18.18
CA PRO A 244 -15.02 6.54 18.26
C PRO A 244 -13.80 6.88 17.41
N VAL A 245 -12.82 5.95 17.33
CA VAL A 245 -11.60 6.13 16.53
C VAL A 245 -11.92 6.33 15.05
N ALA A 246 -12.74 5.43 14.48
CA ALA A 246 -13.16 5.54 13.08
C ALA A 246 -13.92 6.85 12.83
N SER A 247 -14.82 7.22 13.76
CA SER A 247 -15.63 8.44 13.67
C SER A 247 -14.77 9.71 13.67
N GLU A 248 -13.78 9.78 14.55
CA GLU A 248 -12.83 10.90 14.63
C GLU A 248 -11.99 11.01 13.35
N LEU A 249 -11.52 9.89 12.80
CA LEU A 249 -10.76 9.86 11.55
C LEU A 249 -11.60 10.30 10.33
N PHE A 250 -12.85 9.85 10.22
CA PHE A 250 -13.72 10.32 9.14
C PHE A 250 -14.10 11.80 9.28
N ALA A 251 -14.29 12.29 10.52
CA ALA A 251 -14.51 13.71 10.76
C ALA A 251 -13.29 14.55 10.35
N TRP A 252 -12.08 14.06 10.64
CA TRP A 252 -10.84 14.68 10.19
C TRP A 252 -10.75 14.73 8.66
N ILE A 253 -10.98 13.61 7.96
CA ILE A 253 -10.95 13.54 6.49
C ILE A 253 -11.93 14.53 5.87
N LYS A 254 -13.16 14.58 6.41
CA LYS A 254 -14.18 15.52 5.93
C LYS A 254 -13.73 16.96 6.09
N ARG A 255 -13.26 17.34 7.28
CA ARG A 255 -12.73 18.69 7.55
C ARG A 255 -11.58 19.06 6.61
N TYR A 256 -10.68 18.11 6.32
CA TYR A 256 -9.56 18.35 5.42
C TYR A 256 -9.97 18.46 3.95
N SER A 257 -11.00 17.74 3.53
CA SER A 257 -11.51 17.76 2.15
C SER A 257 -12.35 19.00 1.83
N ASP A 258 -13.00 19.59 2.83
CA ASP A 258 -13.89 20.76 2.69
C ASP A 258 -13.13 22.11 2.68
N ARG A 259 -11.79 22.10 2.66
CA ARG A 259 -10.95 23.31 2.77
C ARG A 259 -10.73 24.06 1.45
#